data_AF-A0A3C0SL06-F1
#
_entry.id   AF-A0A3C0SL06-F1
#
_cell.length_a   1.000
_cell.length_b   1.000
_cell.length_c   1.000
_cell.angle_alpha   90.00
_cell.angle_beta   90.00
_cell.angle_gamma   90.00
#
_symmetry.space_group_name_H-M   'P 1'
#
loop_
_entity.id
_entity.type
_entity.pdbx_description
1 polymer ?
#
loop_
_entity_poly.entity_id
_entity_poly.type
_entity_poly.pdbx_seq_one_letter_code
_entity_poly.pdbx_strand_id
1 'polypeptide(L)' 'MNVLIISHMYPNSFNENNGIFVHKQVKSMREEFPDINVKVVSPVPYTP' A
#
# COMPACT_ATOMS: atom_id res chain seq x y z
N MET A 1 -2.41 5.77 16.27
CA MET A 1 -3.67 5.24 15.66
C MET A 1 -3.33 4.07 14.74
N ASN A 2 -4.16 3.03 14.62
CA ASN A 2 -3.89 1.89 13.74
C ASN A 2 -4.71 2.02 12.44
N VAL A 3 -4.06 1.90 11.28
CA VAL A 3 -4.68 2.00 9.95
C VAL A 3 -4.31 0.78 9.12
N LEU A 4 -5.33 0.09 8.58
CA LEU A 4 -5.18 -1.01 7.64
C LEU A 4 -5.67 -0.58 6.26
N ILE A 5 -4.82 -0.68 5.26
CA ILE A 5 -5.14 -0.34 3.87
C ILE A 5 -5.19 -1.64 3.07
N ILE A 6 -6.32 -1.88 2.40
CA ILE A 6 -6.51 -3.02 1.52
C ILE A 6 -6.67 -2.48 0.11
N SER A 7 -5.73 -2.81 -0.77
CA SER A 7 -5.77 -2.33 -2.15
C SER A 7 -5.09 -3.30 -3.11
N HIS A 8 -5.82 -3.75 -4.13
CA HIS A 8 -5.29 -4.53 -5.25
C HIS A 8 -4.39 -3.70 -6.17
N MET A 9 -4.40 -2.37 -6.02
CA MET A 9 -3.58 -1.46 -6.80
C MET A 9 -2.23 -1.18 -6.13
N TYR A 10 -1.95 -1.67 -4.93
CA TYR A 10 -0.65 -1.39 -4.33
C TYR A 10 0.46 -2.08 -5.15
N PRO A 11 1.58 -1.38 -5.44
CA PRO A 11 2.65 -1.94 -6.26
C PRO A 11 3.14 -3.25 -5.66
N ASN A 12 3.37 -4.21 -6.54
CA ASN A 12 3.88 -5.55 -6.20
C ASN A 12 4.95 -5.94 -7.22
N SER A 13 5.67 -7.04 -6.96
CA SER A 13 6.75 -7.52 -7.85
C SER A 13 6.26 -7.95 -9.24
N PHE A 14 4.96 -8.22 -9.40
CA PHE A 14 4.37 -8.56 -10.69
C PHE A 14 4.09 -7.32 -11.55
N ASN A 15 3.82 -6.16 -10.92
CA ASN A 15 3.61 -4.89 -11.60
C ASN A 15 4.04 -3.72 -10.70
N GLU A 16 5.30 -3.30 -10.87
CA GLU A 16 5.94 -2.25 -10.08
C GLU A 16 5.29 -0.85 -10.29
N ASN A 17 4.67 -0.63 -11.44
CA ASN A 17 4.04 0.64 -11.80
C ASN A 17 2.56 0.73 -11.38
N ASN A 18 1.91 -0.40 -11.08
CA ASN A 18 0.52 -0.39 -10.64
C ASN A 18 0.38 0.31 -9.29
N GLY A 19 -0.55 1.28 -9.25
CA GLY A 19 -0.91 2.10 -8.09
C GLY A 19 0.24 2.64 -7.26
N ILE A 20 1.27 3.12 -7.95
CA ILE A 20 2.31 4.00 -7.38
C ILE A 20 1.72 5.20 -6.62
N PHE A 21 0.51 5.64 -6.97
CA PHE A 21 -0.24 6.66 -6.25
C PHE A 21 -0.58 6.23 -4.82
N VAL A 22 -1.02 4.97 -4.60
CA VAL A 22 -1.33 4.44 -3.27
C VAL A 22 -0.06 4.32 -2.45
N HIS A 23 1.04 3.86 -3.05
CA HIS A 23 2.33 3.79 -2.38
C HIS A 23 2.85 5.17 -1.95
N LYS A 24 2.80 6.17 -2.84
CA LYS A 24 3.19 7.55 -2.54
C LYS A 24 2.33 8.15 -1.43
N GLN A 25 1.01 7.95 -1.49
CA GLN A 25 0.10 8.40 -0.43
C GLN A 25 0.44 7.78 0.92
N VAL A 26 0.66 6.46 0.98
CA VAL A 26 1.03 5.76 2.21
C VAL A 26 2.37 6.25 2.76
N LYS A 27 3.33 6.53 1.87
CA LYS A 27 4.63 7.08 2.25
C LYS A 27 4.47 8.47 2.87
N SER A 28 3.78 9.39 2.19
CA SER A 28 3.53 10.74 2.71
C SER A 28 2.75 10.71 4.03
N MET A 29 1.76 9.82 4.17
CA MET A 29 1.00 9.68 5.40
C MET A 29 1.87 9.20 6.58
N ARG A 30 2.82 8.30 6.35
CA ARG A 30 3.79 7.86 7.39
C ARG A 30 4.79 8.95 7.76
N GLU A 31 5.18 9.79 6.80
CA GLU A 31 6.09 10.92 7.02
C GLU A 31 5.41 12.05 7.81
N GLU A 32 4.16 12.38 7.47
CA GLU A 32 3.39 13.45 8.12
C GLU A 32 2.85 13.03 9.50
N PHE A 33 2.53 11.74 9.69
CA PHE A 33 1.94 11.22 10.92
C PHE A 33 2.73 10.02 11.47
N PRO A 34 3.89 10.25 12.11
CA PRO A 34 4.78 9.18 12.60
C PRO A 34 4.14 8.29 13.69
N ASP A 35 3.14 8.80 14.41
CA ASP A 35 2.42 8.07 15.47
C ASP A 35 1.31 7.14 14.94
N ILE A 36 1.13 7.07 13.62
CA ILE A 36 0.19 6.18 12.96
C ILE A 36 0.89 4.89 12.54
N ASN A 37 0.38 3.76 13.02
CA ASN A 37 0.81 2.45 12.57
C ASN A 37 0.00 2.03 11.35
N VAL A 38 0.64 2.02 10.18
CA VAL A 38 0.01 1.75 8.89
C VAL A 38 0.45 0.39 8.35
N LYS A 39 -0.51 -0.50 8.06
CA LYS A 39 -0.27 -1.78 7.38
C LYS A 39 -1.00 -1.80 6.03
N VAL A 40 -0.33 -2.29 5.00
CA VAL A 40 -0.92 -2.46 3.66
C VAL A 40 -1.05 -3.96 3.37
N VAL A 41 -2.21 -4.37 2.86
CA VAL A 41 -2.48 -5.71 2.35
C VAL A 41 -2.90 -5.58 0.89
N SER A 42 -2.10 -6.16 -0.01
CA SER A 42 -2.36 -6.17 -1.45
C SER A 42 -2.57 -7.60 -1.92
N PRO A 43 -3.78 -7.97 -2.38
CA PRO A 43 -4.01 -9.28 -2.97
C PRO A 43 -3.22 -9.41 -4.27
N VAL A 44 -2.49 -10.52 -4.42
CA VAL A 44 -1.79 -10.88 -5.65
C VAL A 44 -2.68 -11.85 -6.43
N PRO A 45 -3.08 -11.53 -7.68
CA PRO A 45 -3.82 -12.47 -8.52
C PRO A 45 -3.04 -13.78 -8.68
N TYR A 46 -3.74 -14.90 -8.55
CA TYR A 46 -3.20 -16.25 -8.72
C TYR A 46 -4.06 -17.00 -9.73
N THR A 47 -3.43 -17.63 -10.73
CA THR A 47 -4.08 -18.53 -11.69
C THR A 47 -3.39 -19.89 -11.62
N PRO A 48 -4.10 -21.00 -11.35
CA PRO A 48 -3.51 -22.34 -11.30
C PRO A 48 -3.04 -22.85 -12.67
#